data_AF-A0A3A6NWP2-F1
#
_entry.id   AF-A0A3A6NWP2-F1
#
_cell.length_a   1.000
_cell.length_b   1.000
_cell.length_c   1.000
_cell.angle_alpha   90.00
_cell.angle_beta   90.00
_cell.angle_gamma   90.00
#
_symmetry.space_group_name_H-M   'P 1'
#
loop_
_entity.id
_entity.type
_entity.pdbx_description
1 polymer ?
#
loop_
_entity_poly.entity_id
_entity_poly.type
_entity_poly.pdbx_seq_one_letter_code
_entity_poly.pdbx_strand_id
1 'polypeptide(L)'
;MFVQPRVIRILWQNINWIIMALLFFGLGIFVSAFALGNEKFFLTELTESQQHFLKEMAEMVFSGSPVRGIILLFINNLLASLQMMLLGVLLGIPPLFGLFTNGALLGSLLIGLGHEGVSALTFMWVGVLPHGIFELPAFLISAAFGLKMGFHLVFPLPQKKRGESLSFIWREFLAVFPLLINLLIIAAVIEVILTPLLVKLLF
;
A
#
# COMPACT_ATOMS: atom_id res chain seq x y z
N MET A 1 2.48 -17.53 19.07
CA MET A 1 3.74 -16.83 18.74
C MET A 1 3.60 -16.30 17.31
N PHE A 2 3.03 -15.11 17.14
CA PHE A 2 2.38 -14.67 15.89
C PHE A 2 3.33 -14.23 14.77
N VAL A 3 4.62 -14.01 15.04
CA VAL A 3 5.63 -13.70 14.02
C VAL A 3 6.91 -14.47 14.33
N GLN A 4 7.49 -15.13 13.33
CA GLN A 4 8.75 -15.87 13.52
C GLN A 4 9.89 -14.88 13.85
N PRO A 5 10.78 -15.17 14.82
CA PRO A 5 11.90 -14.29 15.17
C PRO A 5 12.81 -13.96 13.98
N ARG A 6 12.90 -14.89 13.02
CA ARG A 6 13.60 -14.70 11.74
C ARG A 6 13.01 -13.56 10.92
N VAL A 7 11.69 -13.47 10.81
CA VAL A 7 10.99 -12.41 10.05
C VAL A 7 11.27 -11.05 10.68
N ILE A 8 11.16 -10.95 12.01
CA ILE A 8 11.47 -9.71 12.73
C ILE A 8 12.90 -9.26 12.45
N ARG A 9 13.87 -10.17 12.54
CA ARG A 9 15.28 -9.86 12.22
C ARG A 9 15.45 -9.35 10.79
N ILE A 10 14.81 -9.98 9.81
CA ILE A 10 14.86 -9.56 8.41
C ILE A 10 14.30 -8.14 8.26
N LEU A 11 13.16 -7.83 8.88
CA LEU A 11 12.57 -6.48 8.83
C LEU A 11 13.52 -5.44 9.43
N TRP A 12 14.13 -5.72 10.58
CA TRP A 12 15.11 -4.84 11.20
C TRP A 12 16.36 -4.61 10.33
N GLN A 13 16.87 -5.66 9.68
CA GLN A 13 17.99 -5.54 8.75
C GLN A 13 17.68 -4.70 7.51
N ASN A 14 16.39 -4.52 7.21
CA ASN A 14 15.90 -3.80 6.03
C ASN A 14 15.17 -2.50 6.39
N ILE A 15 15.32 -2.00 7.63
CA ILE A 15 14.59 -0.84 8.11
C ILE A 15 14.83 0.42 7.27
N ASN A 16 16.04 0.60 6.74
CA ASN A 16 16.37 1.74 5.89
C ASN A 16 15.51 1.78 4.62
N TRP A 17 15.23 0.63 4.02
CA TRP A 17 14.36 0.51 2.85
C TRP A 17 12.89 0.77 3.19
N ILE A 18 12.45 0.35 4.38
CA ILE A 18 11.10 0.61 4.89
C ILE A 18 10.92 2.11 5.18
N ILE A 19 11.93 2.76 5.78
CA ILE A 19 11.94 4.21 5.99
C ILE A 19 11.89 4.94 4.65
N MET A 20 12.68 4.52 3.66
CA MET A 20 12.63 5.11 2.32
C MET A 20 11.24 4.96 1.69
N ALA A 21 10.61 3.78 1.83
CA ALA A 21 9.25 3.56 1.35
C ALA A 21 8.24 4.49 2.04
N LEU A 22 8.32 4.61 3.36
CA LEU A 22 7.50 5.53 4.17
C LEU A 22 7.69 6.99 3.75
N LEU A 23 8.92 7.42 3.49
CA LEU A 23 9.22 8.79 3.05
C LEU A 23 8.57 9.11 1.71
N PHE A 24 8.64 8.21 0.73
CA PHE A 24 8.01 8.42 -0.58
C PHE A 24 6.48 8.37 -0.51
N PHE A 25 5.92 7.48 0.32
CA PHE A 25 4.49 7.45 0.57
C PHE A 25 4.01 8.74 1.25
N GLY A 26 4.72 9.19 2.29
CA GLY A 26 4.45 10.45 2.98
C GLY A 26 4.62 11.67 2.07
N LEU A 27 5.61 11.66 1.16
CA LEU A 27 5.78 12.68 0.14
C LEU A 27 4.55 12.77 -0.78
N GLY A 28 3.98 11.63 -1.18
CA GLY A 28 2.72 11.59 -1.93
C GLY A 28 1.57 12.27 -1.19
N ILE A 29 1.37 11.92 0.08
CA ILE A 29 0.35 12.56 0.94
C ILE A 29 0.59 14.07 1.03
N PHE A 30 1.83 14.48 1.31
CA PHE A 30 2.21 15.87 1.48
C PHE A 30 2.00 16.70 0.20
N VAL A 31 2.45 16.18 -0.96
CA VAL A 31 2.27 16.85 -2.25
C VAL A 31 0.80 16.97 -2.59
N SER A 32 0.01 15.91 -2.39
CA SER A 32 -1.44 15.97 -2.59
C SER A 32 -2.08 17.01 -1.69
N ALA A 33 -1.67 17.08 -0.42
CA ALA A 33 -2.17 18.07 0.54
C ALA A 33 -1.82 19.51 0.21
N PHE A 34 -0.58 19.75 -0.19
CA PHE A 34 -0.13 21.08 -0.57
C PHE A 34 -0.72 21.53 -1.92
N ALA A 35 -0.80 20.63 -2.90
CA ALA A 35 -1.37 20.95 -4.21
C ALA A 35 -2.88 21.21 -4.14
N LEU A 36 -3.62 20.38 -3.37
CA LEU A 36 -5.06 20.51 -3.19
C LEU A 36 -5.50 21.64 -2.27
N GLY A 37 -4.59 22.14 -1.43
CA GLY A 37 -4.82 23.34 -0.62
C GLY A 37 -4.89 24.63 -1.44
N ASN A 38 -4.42 24.61 -2.71
CA ASN A 38 -4.41 25.78 -3.60
C ASN A 38 -5.39 25.67 -4.77
N GLU A 39 -5.64 24.49 -5.34
CA GLU A 39 -6.74 24.21 -6.29
C GLU A 39 -7.07 22.71 -6.30
N LYS A 40 -8.24 22.30 -6.82
CA LYS A 40 -8.71 20.88 -6.91
C LYS A 40 -7.80 19.92 -7.72
N PHE A 41 -6.58 20.32 -8.07
CA PHE A 41 -5.60 19.68 -8.93
C PHE A 41 -5.63 18.14 -8.92
N PHE A 42 -5.45 17.47 -7.78
CA PHE A 42 -5.37 16.00 -7.77
C PHE A 42 -6.72 15.28 -7.95
N LEU A 43 -7.83 15.78 -7.39
CA LEU A 43 -9.15 15.16 -7.54
C LEU A 43 -9.82 15.53 -8.86
N THR A 44 -9.47 16.68 -9.41
CA THR A 44 -10.02 17.23 -10.65
C THR A 44 -9.19 16.79 -11.86
N GLU A 45 -7.91 16.43 -11.68
CA GLU A 45 -7.09 15.74 -12.69
C GLU A 45 -7.00 14.21 -12.53
N LEU A 46 -7.60 13.61 -11.49
CA LEU A 46 -8.03 12.21 -11.63
C LEU A 46 -8.91 12.18 -12.88
N THR A 47 -8.39 11.64 -13.98
CA THR A 47 -9.11 11.63 -15.25
C THR A 47 -10.46 10.96 -14.99
N GLU A 48 -11.56 11.39 -15.63
CA GLU A 48 -12.88 10.76 -15.43
C GLU A 48 -12.81 9.23 -15.50
N SER A 49 -11.90 8.69 -16.31
CA SER A 49 -11.56 7.28 -16.41
C SER A 49 -11.07 6.63 -15.10
N GLN A 50 -10.23 7.32 -14.31
CA GLN A 50 -9.74 6.82 -13.02
C GLN A 50 -10.84 6.83 -11.95
N GLN A 51 -11.66 7.88 -11.91
CA GLN A 51 -12.81 7.93 -11.00
C GLN A 51 -13.85 6.85 -11.34
N HIS A 52 -14.13 6.66 -12.64
CA HIS A 52 -14.99 5.58 -13.12
C HIS A 52 -14.45 4.22 -12.73
N PHE A 53 -13.15 3.98 -12.95
CA PHE A 53 -12.50 2.73 -12.55
C PHE A 53 -12.61 2.46 -11.05
N LEU A 54 -12.36 3.46 -10.19
CA LEU A 54 -12.49 3.32 -8.75
C LEU A 54 -13.93 3.00 -8.32
N LYS A 55 -14.93 3.65 -8.93
CA LYS A 55 -16.34 3.36 -8.68
C LYS A 55 -16.71 1.95 -9.11
N GLU A 56 -16.29 1.52 -10.29
CA GLU A 56 -16.55 0.19 -10.81
C GLU A 56 -15.89 -0.89 -9.93
N MET A 57 -14.67 -0.64 -9.45
CA MET A 57 -14.02 -1.51 -8.47
C MET A 57 -14.80 -1.58 -7.15
N ALA A 58 -15.23 -0.44 -6.61
CA ALA A 58 -16.02 -0.40 -5.39
C ALA A 58 -17.34 -1.16 -5.57
N GLU A 59 -18.04 -0.99 -6.69
CA GLU A 59 -19.26 -1.74 -7.00
C GLU A 59 -18.98 -3.25 -7.08
N MET A 60 -17.92 -3.68 -7.75
CA MET A 60 -17.56 -5.12 -7.80
C MET A 60 -17.28 -5.73 -6.43
N VAL A 61 -16.67 -4.95 -5.52
CA VAL A 61 -16.31 -5.40 -4.17
C VAL A 61 -17.54 -5.45 -3.25
N PHE A 62 -18.40 -4.43 -3.29
CA PHE A 62 -19.47 -4.24 -2.29
C PHE A 62 -20.88 -4.63 -2.76
N SER A 63 -21.13 -4.84 -4.06
CA SER A 63 -22.47 -5.20 -4.57
C SER A 63 -22.83 -6.69 -4.45
N GLY A 64 -21.83 -7.56 -4.24
CA GLY A 64 -22.00 -9.01 -4.21
C GLY A 64 -21.99 -9.61 -2.79
N SER A 65 -21.76 -10.93 -2.72
CA SER A 65 -21.55 -11.60 -1.43
C SER A 65 -20.28 -11.07 -0.74
N PRO A 66 -20.27 -10.86 0.59
CA PRO A 66 -19.09 -10.37 1.32
C PRO A 66 -17.83 -11.23 1.08
N VAL A 67 -17.98 -12.55 0.96
CA VAL A 67 -16.87 -13.47 0.66
C VAL A 67 -16.18 -13.13 -0.67
N ARG A 68 -16.97 -12.79 -1.70
CA ARG A 68 -16.44 -12.36 -3.01
C ARG A 68 -15.68 -11.04 -2.88
N GLY A 69 -16.23 -10.06 -2.16
CA GLY A 69 -15.55 -8.80 -1.90
C GLY A 69 -14.19 -8.99 -1.22
N ILE A 70 -14.15 -9.86 -0.19
CA ILE A 70 -12.92 -10.16 0.56
C ILE A 70 -11.86 -10.77 -0.37
N ILE A 71 -12.25 -11.74 -1.19
CA ILE A 71 -11.33 -12.39 -2.13
C ILE A 71 -10.82 -11.39 -3.16
N LEU A 72 -11.70 -10.54 -3.71
CA LEU A 72 -11.32 -9.54 -4.71
C LEU A 72 -10.32 -8.51 -4.14
N LEU A 73 -10.61 -7.93 -2.97
CA LEU A 73 -9.70 -6.99 -2.32
C LEU A 73 -8.38 -7.64 -1.91
N PHE A 74 -8.43 -8.83 -1.32
CA PHE A 74 -7.23 -9.58 -0.99
C PHE A 74 -6.34 -9.80 -2.22
N ILE A 75 -6.91 -10.29 -3.33
CA ILE A 75 -6.16 -10.53 -4.57
C ILE A 75 -5.60 -9.22 -5.12
N ASN A 76 -6.40 -8.15 -5.15
CA ASN A 76 -5.96 -6.85 -5.64
C ASN A 76 -4.75 -6.33 -4.86
N ASN A 77 -4.83 -6.33 -3.53
CA ASN A 77 -3.75 -5.82 -2.68
C ASN A 77 -2.53 -6.75 -2.66
N LEU A 78 -2.74 -8.06 -2.81
CA LEU A 78 -1.66 -9.03 -2.97
C LEU A 78 -0.93 -8.80 -4.30
N LEU A 79 -1.66 -8.60 -5.40
CA LEU A 79 -1.06 -8.32 -6.71
C LEU A 79 -0.33 -6.99 -6.70
N ALA A 80 -0.92 -5.93 -6.14
CA ALA A 80 -0.27 -4.64 -5.98
C ALA A 80 1.04 -4.80 -5.18
N SER A 81 1.01 -5.47 -4.03
CA SER A 81 2.19 -5.73 -3.20
C SER A 81 3.26 -6.54 -3.95
N LEU A 82 2.87 -7.60 -4.66
CA LEU A 82 3.79 -8.40 -5.47
C LEU A 82 4.39 -7.60 -6.63
N GLN A 83 3.61 -6.74 -7.29
CA GLN A 83 4.11 -5.84 -8.33
C GLN A 83 5.16 -4.88 -7.77
N MET A 84 4.94 -4.31 -6.58
CA MET A 84 5.95 -3.47 -5.91
C MET A 84 7.26 -4.22 -5.68
N MET A 85 7.20 -5.49 -5.31
CA MET A 85 8.42 -6.29 -5.17
C MET A 85 9.06 -6.61 -6.54
N LEU A 86 8.28 -7.20 -7.46
CA LEU A 86 8.77 -7.76 -8.72
C LEU A 86 9.26 -6.69 -9.69
N LEU A 87 8.51 -5.59 -9.84
CA LEU A 87 8.89 -4.47 -10.69
C LEU A 87 10.04 -3.65 -10.11
N GLY A 88 10.46 -3.92 -8.87
CA GLY A 88 11.67 -3.37 -8.28
C GLY A 88 12.93 -3.61 -9.12
N VAL A 89 12.99 -4.71 -9.90
CA VAL A 89 14.11 -4.97 -10.83
C VAL A 89 14.28 -3.86 -11.88
N LEU A 90 13.26 -3.05 -12.14
CA LEU A 90 13.34 -1.86 -12.99
C LEU A 90 13.92 -0.68 -12.20
N LEU A 91 15.10 -0.88 -11.60
CA LEU A 91 15.88 0.10 -10.83
C LEU A 91 15.15 0.71 -9.62
N GLY A 92 14.10 0.05 -9.12
CA GLY A 92 13.28 0.55 -8.01
C GLY A 92 12.38 1.72 -8.39
N ILE A 93 12.33 2.13 -9.66
CA ILE A 93 11.51 3.26 -10.11
C ILE A 93 10.01 2.96 -9.96
N PRO A 94 9.46 1.81 -10.42
CA PRO A 94 8.03 1.56 -10.28
C PRO A 94 7.57 1.52 -8.82
N PRO A 95 8.31 0.92 -7.86
CA PRO A 95 7.96 1.01 -6.44
C PRO A 95 7.96 2.44 -5.89
N LEU A 96 8.92 3.29 -6.27
CA LEU A 96 8.89 4.70 -5.85
C LEU A 96 7.64 5.42 -6.36
N PHE A 97 7.29 5.20 -7.63
CA PHE A 97 6.09 5.78 -8.22
C PHE A 97 4.83 5.25 -7.54
N GLY A 98 4.73 3.93 -7.33
CA GLY A 98 3.59 3.31 -6.65
C GLY A 98 3.41 3.80 -5.21
N LEU A 99 4.50 4.01 -4.47
CA LEU A 99 4.45 4.59 -3.13
C LEU A 99 3.91 6.02 -3.16
N PHE A 100 4.44 6.84 -4.06
CA PHE A 100 4.01 8.23 -4.23
C PHE A 100 2.52 8.30 -4.63
N THR A 101 2.08 7.53 -5.62
CA THR A 101 0.69 7.57 -6.09
C THR A 101 -0.29 7.08 -5.04
N ASN A 102 0.00 5.97 -4.33
CA ASN A 102 -0.87 5.49 -3.26
C ASN A 102 -0.94 6.50 -2.10
N GLY A 103 0.19 7.13 -1.75
CA GLY A 103 0.21 8.21 -0.77
C GLY A 103 -0.61 9.42 -1.22
N ALA A 104 -0.47 9.84 -2.48
CA ALA A 104 -1.19 10.97 -3.04
C ALA A 104 -2.71 10.72 -3.16
N LEU A 105 -3.11 9.49 -3.50
CA LEU A 105 -4.51 9.06 -3.50
C LEU A 105 -5.10 9.18 -2.09
N LEU A 106 -4.44 8.62 -1.07
CA LEU A 106 -4.89 8.74 0.31
C LEU A 106 -4.98 10.22 0.76
N GLY A 107 -3.96 11.03 0.46
CA GLY A 107 -3.96 12.46 0.75
C GLY A 107 -5.14 13.19 0.09
N SER A 108 -5.43 12.86 -1.17
CA SER A 108 -6.52 13.48 -1.93
C SER A 108 -7.89 13.16 -1.36
N LEU A 109 -8.11 11.90 -0.95
CA LEU A 109 -9.36 11.46 -0.34
C LEU A 109 -9.63 12.20 0.98
N LEU A 110 -8.61 12.37 1.82
CA LEU A 110 -8.74 13.07 3.10
C LEU A 110 -9.16 14.54 2.93
N ILE A 111 -8.68 15.20 1.88
CA ILE A 111 -8.97 16.63 1.61
C ILE A 111 -10.33 16.80 0.94
N GLY A 112 -10.65 15.92 -0.01
CA GLY A 112 -11.96 15.91 -0.66
C GLY A 112 -13.09 15.82 0.36
N LEU A 113 -12.97 14.90 1.32
CA LEU A 113 -13.94 14.75 2.40
C LEU A 113 -14.02 15.98 3.30
N GLY A 114 -12.88 16.62 3.59
CA GLY A 114 -12.84 17.88 4.34
C GLY A 114 -13.66 19.00 3.68
N HIS A 115 -13.64 19.08 2.34
CA HIS A 115 -14.46 20.05 1.59
C HIS A 115 -15.96 19.75 1.62
N GLU A 116 -16.35 18.49 1.77
CA GLU A 116 -17.76 18.06 1.87
C GLU A 116 -18.33 18.23 3.28
N GLY A 117 -17.58 18.82 4.21
CA GLY A 117 -17.98 19.00 5.61
C GLY A 117 -17.86 17.73 6.45
N VAL A 118 -17.31 16.65 5.89
CA VAL A 118 -16.99 15.41 6.61
C VAL A 118 -15.68 15.61 7.37
N SER A 119 -15.70 15.31 8.68
CA SER A 119 -14.48 15.33 9.49
C SER A 119 -13.47 14.31 8.95
N ALA A 120 -12.39 14.79 8.33
CA ALA A 120 -11.31 13.97 7.79
C ALA A 120 -10.72 13.03 8.86
N LEU A 121 -10.66 13.48 10.11
CA LEU A 121 -10.25 12.64 11.25
C LEU A 121 -11.22 11.48 11.45
N THR A 122 -12.53 11.75 11.44
CA THR A 122 -13.55 10.70 11.63
C THR A 122 -13.49 9.67 10.50
N PHE A 123 -13.36 10.12 9.25
CA PHE A 123 -13.16 9.21 8.13
C PHE A 123 -11.86 8.41 8.24
N MET A 124 -10.75 9.01 8.67
CA MET A 124 -9.50 8.28 8.87
C MET A 124 -9.66 7.18 9.93
N TRP A 125 -10.34 7.46 11.05
CA TRP A 125 -10.58 6.50 12.14
C TRP A 125 -11.48 5.34 11.77
N VAL A 126 -12.45 5.57 10.89
CA VAL A 126 -13.58 4.67 10.64
C VAL A 126 -13.45 4.02 9.27
N GLY A 127 -13.09 4.82 8.28
CA GLY A 127 -12.97 4.48 6.88
C GLY A 127 -11.63 3.84 6.53
N VAL A 128 -10.52 4.26 7.12
CA VAL A 128 -9.17 3.84 6.69
C VAL A 128 -8.44 3.01 7.74
N LEU A 129 -8.34 3.51 8.97
CA LEU A 129 -7.52 2.91 10.02
C LEU A 129 -7.82 1.43 10.31
N PRO A 130 -9.09 0.96 10.35
CA PRO A 130 -9.38 -0.42 10.74
C PRO A 130 -8.66 -1.47 9.88
N HIS A 131 -8.63 -1.29 8.56
CA HIS A 131 -7.94 -2.19 7.64
C HIS A 131 -6.53 -1.67 7.26
N GLY A 132 -6.34 -0.36 7.20
CA GLY A 132 -5.10 0.29 6.79
C GLY A 132 -3.91 -0.02 7.69
N ILE A 133 -4.12 -0.31 8.98
CA ILE A 133 -3.04 -0.75 9.89
C ILE A 133 -2.46 -2.13 9.50
N PHE A 134 -3.15 -2.92 8.68
CA PHE A 134 -2.67 -4.21 8.19
C PHE A 134 -2.20 -4.10 6.75
N GLU A 135 -2.96 -3.42 5.90
CA GLU A 135 -2.65 -3.25 4.48
C GLU A 135 -1.38 -2.44 4.25
N LEU A 136 -1.27 -1.26 4.88
CA LEU A 136 -0.15 -0.35 4.63
C LEU A 136 1.20 -0.97 5.01
N PRO A 137 1.37 -1.66 6.17
CA PRO A 137 2.61 -2.38 6.42
C PRO A 137 2.94 -3.44 5.38
N ALA A 138 1.95 -4.20 4.90
CA ALA A 138 2.19 -5.22 3.87
C ALA A 138 2.67 -4.61 2.55
N PHE A 139 2.02 -3.53 2.13
CA PHE A 139 2.38 -2.77 0.93
C PHE A 139 3.77 -2.13 1.04
N LEU A 140 4.05 -1.44 2.14
CA LEU A 140 5.32 -0.75 2.40
C LEU A 140 6.50 -1.73 2.50
N ILE A 141 6.32 -2.88 3.16
CA ILE A 141 7.35 -3.92 3.22
C ILE A 141 7.65 -4.44 1.82
N SER A 142 6.62 -4.72 1.02
CA SER A 142 6.80 -5.21 -0.35
C SER A 142 7.53 -4.20 -1.24
N ALA A 143 7.15 -2.92 -1.14
CA ALA A 143 7.83 -1.82 -1.81
C ALA A 143 9.30 -1.69 -1.35
N ALA A 144 9.57 -1.79 -0.04
CA ALA A 144 10.92 -1.73 0.50
C ALA A 144 11.83 -2.84 -0.08
N PHE A 145 11.33 -4.07 -0.20
CA PHE A 145 12.06 -5.15 -0.86
C PHE A 145 12.23 -4.91 -2.37
N GLY A 146 11.25 -4.31 -3.04
CA GLY A 146 11.36 -3.88 -4.43
C GLY A 146 12.45 -2.82 -4.64
N LEU A 147 12.50 -1.80 -3.77
CA LEU A 147 13.55 -0.78 -3.77
C LEU A 147 14.93 -1.38 -3.53
N LYS A 148 15.04 -2.25 -2.53
CA LYS A 148 16.26 -3.01 -2.25
C LYS A 148 16.72 -3.81 -3.47
N MET A 149 15.78 -4.49 -4.13
CA MET A 149 16.04 -5.30 -5.31
C MET A 149 16.55 -4.45 -6.48
N GLY A 150 15.92 -3.31 -6.74
CA GLY A 150 16.34 -2.37 -7.78
C GLY A 150 17.72 -1.76 -7.54
N PHE A 151 17.99 -1.32 -6.31
CA PHE A 151 19.29 -0.77 -5.95
C PHE A 151 20.40 -1.81 -6.08
N HIS A 152 20.18 -3.02 -5.55
CA HIS A 152 21.20 -4.07 -5.56
C HIS A 152 21.34 -4.83 -6.88
N LEU A 153 20.49 -4.54 -7.86
CA LEU A 153 20.73 -4.89 -9.26
C LEU A 153 21.94 -4.11 -9.82
N VAL A 154 22.02 -2.81 -9.49
CA VAL A 154 23.11 -1.92 -9.91
C VAL A 154 24.33 -2.09 -9.01
N PHE A 155 24.12 -2.11 -7.69
CA PHE A 155 25.15 -2.20 -6.67
C PHE A 155 25.04 -3.50 -5.87
N PRO A 156 25.67 -4.61 -6.32
CA PRO A 156 25.56 -5.89 -5.64
C PRO A 156 25.94 -5.81 -4.16
N LEU A 157 25.32 -6.69 -3.35
CA LEU A 157 25.71 -6.85 -1.96
C LEU A 157 27.22 -7.21 -1.84
N PRO A 158 27.88 -6.80 -0.74
CA PRO A 158 29.30 -7.08 -0.54
C PRO A 158 29.63 -8.56 -0.74
N GLN A 159 30.71 -8.84 -1.48
CA GLN A 159 31.18 -10.20 -1.77
C GLN A 159 30.16 -11.08 -2.54
N LYS A 160 29.15 -10.50 -3.19
CA LYS A 160 28.18 -11.22 -4.02
C LYS A 160 28.20 -10.74 -5.46
N LYS A 161 28.00 -11.66 -6.40
CA LYS A 161 27.65 -11.33 -7.79
C LYS A 161 26.21 -10.80 -7.86
N ARG A 162 25.86 -10.08 -8.93
CA ARG A 162 24.48 -9.55 -9.15
C ARG A 162 23.40 -10.60 -8.91
N GLY A 163 23.47 -11.75 -9.58
CA GLY A 163 22.47 -12.81 -9.43
C GLY A 163 22.37 -13.39 -8.01
N GLU A 164 23.50 -13.52 -7.30
CA GLU A 164 23.54 -13.98 -5.91
C GLU A 164 22.92 -12.96 -4.95
N SER A 165 23.15 -11.67 -5.22
CA SER A 165 22.56 -10.56 -4.49
C SER A 165 21.03 -10.58 -4.62
N LEU A 166 20.52 -10.70 -5.85
CA LEU A 166 19.09 -10.77 -6.12
C LEU A 166 18.45 -12.03 -5.52
N SER A 167 19.11 -13.19 -5.64
CA SER A 167 18.62 -14.44 -5.04
C SER A 167 18.55 -14.35 -3.52
N PHE A 168 19.52 -13.69 -2.89
CA PHE A 168 19.50 -13.44 -1.45
C PHE A 168 18.30 -12.58 -1.04
N ILE A 169 18.07 -11.46 -1.72
CA ILE A 169 16.94 -10.55 -1.45
C ILE A 169 15.60 -11.26 -1.67
N TRP A 170 15.49 -12.06 -2.74
CA TRP A 170 14.29 -12.86 -3.02
C TRP A 170 13.99 -13.86 -1.90
N ARG A 171 15.02 -14.54 -1.35
CA ARG A 171 14.86 -15.47 -0.22
C ARG A 171 14.44 -14.76 1.06
N GLU A 172 14.92 -13.55 1.30
CA GLU A 172 14.44 -12.73 2.42
C GLU A 172 12.97 -12.36 2.25
N PHE A 173 12.58 -11.91 1.07
CA PHE A 173 11.19 -11.58 0.76
C PHE A 173 10.27 -12.80 0.95
N LEU A 174 10.65 -13.98 0.41
CA LEU A 174 9.88 -15.21 0.59
C LEU A 174 9.72 -15.62 2.07
N ALA A 175 10.71 -15.32 2.92
CA ALA A 175 10.58 -15.56 4.35
C ALA A 175 9.57 -14.62 5.03
N VAL A 176 9.41 -13.40 4.52
CA VAL A 176 8.44 -12.40 5.02
C VAL A 176 7.06 -12.59 4.38
N PHE A 177 6.97 -13.20 3.20
CA PHE A 177 5.74 -13.33 2.41
C PHE A 177 4.52 -13.90 3.17
N PRO A 178 4.66 -14.93 4.05
CA PRO A 178 3.53 -15.41 4.85
C PRO A 178 2.95 -14.35 5.80
N LEU A 179 3.79 -13.44 6.33
CA LEU A 179 3.32 -12.31 7.13
C LEU A 179 2.46 -11.38 6.27
N LEU A 180 2.90 -11.07 5.04
CA LEU A 180 2.16 -10.21 4.10
C LEU A 180 0.78 -10.80 3.78
N ILE A 181 0.71 -12.09 3.48
CA ILE A 181 -0.57 -12.79 3.23
C ILE A 181 -1.50 -12.62 4.43
N ASN A 182 -1.03 -12.90 5.64
CA ASN A 182 -1.86 -12.81 6.84
C ASN A 182 -2.37 -11.38 7.09
N LEU A 183 -1.51 -10.37 6.92
CA LEU A 183 -1.91 -8.96 7.05
C LEU A 183 -2.99 -8.60 6.02
N LEU A 184 -2.80 -8.96 4.76
CA LEU A 184 -3.75 -8.62 3.68
C LEU A 184 -5.09 -9.34 3.83
N ILE A 185 -5.11 -10.59 4.30
CA ILE A 185 -6.37 -11.30 4.60
C ILE A 185 -7.14 -10.57 5.70
N ILE A 186 -6.45 -10.20 6.79
CA ILE A 186 -7.07 -9.47 7.90
C ILE A 186 -7.60 -8.12 7.41
N ALA A 187 -6.81 -7.39 6.61
CA ALA A 187 -7.23 -6.11 6.02
C ALA A 187 -8.52 -6.26 5.20
N ALA A 188 -8.55 -7.21 4.26
CA ALA A 188 -9.71 -7.40 3.38
C ALA A 188 -10.99 -7.81 4.14
N VAL A 189 -10.86 -8.64 5.18
CA VAL A 189 -12.00 -9.01 6.06
C VAL A 189 -12.54 -7.79 6.78
N ILE A 190 -11.66 -6.98 7.37
CA ILE A 190 -12.04 -5.77 8.09
C ILE A 190 -12.68 -4.75 7.13
N GLU A 191 -12.10 -4.57 5.95
CA GLU A 191 -12.57 -3.60 4.97
C GLU A 191 -13.94 -3.95 4.39
N VAL A 192 -14.23 -5.23 4.13
CA VAL A 192 -15.51 -5.60 3.53
C VAL A 192 -16.63 -5.68 4.56
N ILE A 193 -16.31 -6.09 5.79
CA ILE A 193 -17.31 -6.33 6.82
C ILE A 193 -17.42 -5.12 7.75
N LEU A 194 -16.33 -4.73 8.40
CA LEU A 194 -16.37 -3.73 9.47
C LEU A 194 -16.43 -2.30 8.94
N THR A 195 -15.62 -1.95 7.94
CA THR A 195 -15.56 -0.58 7.44
C THR A 195 -16.94 -0.05 6.97
N PRO A 196 -17.73 -0.77 6.15
CA PRO A 196 -19.08 -0.32 5.77
C PRO A 196 -20.06 -0.20 6.93
N LEU A 197 -19.97 -1.09 7.93
CA LEU A 197 -20.82 -1.02 9.12
C LEU A 197 -20.51 0.22 9.95
N LEU A 198 -19.23 0.51 10.14
CA LEU A 198 -18.76 1.66 10.90
C LEU A 198 -19.09 2.98 10.18
N VAL A 199 -18.92 3.03 8.86
CA VAL A 199 -19.26 4.22 8.05
C VAL A 199 -20.75 4.50 8.11
N LYS A 200 -21.63 3.51 7.90
CA LYS A 200 -23.10 3.67 7.98
C LYS A 200 -23.62 4.10 9.35
N LEU A 201 -22.86 3.86 10.41
CA LEU A 201 -23.26 4.21 11.78
C LEU A 201 -22.93 5.67 12.11
N LEU A 202 -21.97 6.27 11.41
CA LEU A 202 -21.43 7.61 11.71
C LEU A 202 -21.72 8.66 10.63
N PHE A 203 -22.09 8.22 9.42
CA PHE A 203 -22.47 9.04 8.26
C PHE A 203 -23.80 8.57 7.69
#